data_AF-A0A7C5JXY6-F1
#
_entry.id   AF-A0A7C5JXY6-F1
#
_cell.length_a   1.000
_cell.length_b   1.000
_cell.length_c   1.000
_cell.angle_alpha   90.00
_cell.angle_beta   90.00
_cell.angle_gamma   90.00
#
_symmetry.space_group_name_H-M   'P 1'
#
loop_
_entity.id
_entity.type
_entity.pdbx_description
1 polymer ?
#
loop_
_entity_poly.entity_id
_entity_poly.type
_entity_poly.pdbx_seq_one_letter_code
_entity_poly.pdbx_strand_id
1 'polypeptide(L)'
;MVGLIVNPIAGMGGRVALKGTDGVVEEAIKRGAKPVALDFTKLFLSELSHYDINVEFLTGPDGLGEEALKEFNFPYKVIKHREVEQREVFGVKIPDTTKKDTKVLARLMKDKVDVLLFAGGDGTARDIYEAIDKEKPILGIPTGVKMFSGVFATSPEDAARLLVEFTKGNAKLVE
;
A
#
# COMPACT_ATOMS: atom_id res chain seq x y z
N MET A 1 4.18 -15.22 -5.96
CA MET A 1 4.85 -14.08 -5.30
C MET A 1 3.89 -12.90 -5.29
N VAL A 2 3.86 -12.15 -4.19
CA VAL A 2 2.88 -11.08 -3.94
C VAL A 2 3.58 -9.72 -3.95
N GLY A 3 3.09 -8.77 -4.75
CA GLY A 3 3.58 -7.39 -4.71
C GLY A 3 2.98 -6.63 -3.53
N LEU A 4 3.77 -5.84 -2.81
CA LEU A 4 3.28 -4.92 -1.79
C LEU A 4 3.84 -3.51 -2.05
N ILE A 5 2.94 -2.53 -2.13
CA ILE A 5 3.31 -1.11 -2.29
C ILE A 5 2.56 -0.26 -1.26
N VAL A 6 3.30 0.43 -0.40
CA VAL A 6 2.72 1.38 0.56
C VAL A 6 2.90 2.79 0.03
N ASN A 7 1.82 3.58 -0.04
CA ASN A 7 1.92 5.03 -0.19
C ASN A 7 1.99 5.66 1.22
N PRO A 8 3.16 6.13 1.69
CA PRO A 8 3.36 6.54 3.08
C PRO A 8 2.47 7.68 3.56
N ILE A 9 2.04 8.56 2.63
CA ILE A 9 1.22 9.74 2.94
C ILE A 9 -0.28 9.51 2.72
N ALA A 10 -0.67 8.29 2.32
CA ALA A 10 -2.08 7.95 2.13
C ALA A 10 -2.83 7.93 3.48
N GLY A 11 -4.15 8.17 3.41
CA GLY A 11 -5.02 8.20 4.60
C GLY A 11 -4.98 9.50 5.40
N MET A 12 -3.97 10.36 5.20
CA MET A 12 -3.83 11.62 5.95
C MET A 12 -4.96 12.62 5.64
N GLY A 13 -5.23 12.90 4.36
CA GLY A 13 -6.21 13.94 3.98
C GLY A 13 -7.64 13.64 4.46
N GLY A 14 -8.09 12.39 4.38
CA GLY A 14 -9.45 12.01 4.77
C GLY A 14 -9.75 12.26 6.25
N ARG A 15 -8.75 12.12 7.13
CA ARG A 15 -8.88 12.37 8.58
C ARG A 15 -9.12 13.84 8.93
N VAL A 16 -8.77 14.74 8.02
CA VAL A 16 -8.87 16.20 8.21
C VAL A 16 -9.81 16.85 7.17
N ALA A 17 -10.77 16.05 6.69
CA ALA A 17 -11.81 16.45 5.74
C ALA A 17 -11.27 17.00 4.39
N LEU A 18 -10.07 16.59 3.98
CA LEU A 18 -9.53 16.83 2.64
C LEU A 18 -9.90 15.66 1.71
N LYS A 19 -9.99 15.92 0.40
CA LYS A 19 -10.32 14.90 -0.61
C LYS A 19 -9.24 13.82 -0.74
N GLY A 20 -8.00 14.13 -0.38
CA GLY A 20 -6.83 13.27 -0.42
C GLY A 20 -5.62 14.01 0.13
N THR A 21 -4.43 13.42 0.02
CA THR A 21 -3.17 14.04 0.49
C THR A 21 -2.33 14.62 -0.66
N ASP A 22 -2.64 14.29 -1.91
CA ASP A 22 -1.87 14.74 -3.08
C ASP A 22 -1.90 16.28 -3.21
N GLY A 23 -0.71 16.89 -3.21
CA GLY A 23 -0.56 18.35 -3.30
C GLY A 23 -0.97 19.13 -2.06
N VAL A 24 -1.45 18.47 -1.00
CA VAL A 24 -1.97 19.10 0.22
C VAL A 24 -1.42 18.47 1.51
N VAL A 25 -0.30 17.77 1.43
CA VAL A 25 0.39 17.14 2.59
C VAL A 25 0.62 18.15 3.73
N GLU A 26 1.13 19.33 3.40
CA GLU A 26 1.38 20.40 4.36
C GLU A 26 0.11 20.84 5.10
N GLU A 27 -0.96 21.08 4.35
CA GLU A 27 -2.26 21.47 4.92
C GLU A 27 -2.86 20.33 5.75
N ALA A 28 -2.69 19.08 5.32
CA ALA A 28 -3.15 17.93 6.08
C ALA A 28 -2.46 17.86 7.44
N ILE A 29 -1.13 18.05 7.47
CA ILE A 29 -0.34 18.05 8.70
C ILE A 29 -0.70 19.24 9.59
N LYS A 30 -0.89 20.46 9.04
CA LYS A 30 -1.35 21.63 9.81
C LYS A 30 -2.68 21.37 10.51
N ARG A 31 -3.56 20.58 9.91
CA ARG A 31 -4.84 20.15 10.51
C ARG A 31 -4.72 18.96 11.47
N GLY A 32 -3.49 18.53 11.78
CA GLY A 32 -3.21 17.46 12.73
C GLY A 32 -3.16 16.06 12.13
N ALA A 33 -3.15 15.91 10.80
CA ALA A 33 -2.99 14.59 10.18
C ALA A 33 -1.58 14.02 10.44
N LYS A 34 -1.53 12.71 10.67
CA LYS A 34 -0.29 11.93 10.78
C LYS A 34 -0.31 10.79 9.75
N PRO A 35 0.86 10.33 9.26
CA PRO A 35 0.94 9.13 8.43
C PRO A 35 0.31 7.94 9.15
N VAL A 36 -0.48 7.15 8.42
CA VAL A 36 -1.15 5.95 8.96
C VAL A 36 -1.02 4.73 8.06
N ALA A 37 -0.57 4.91 6.81
CA ALA A 37 -0.54 3.82 5.84
C ALA A 37 0.34 2.64 6.30
N LEU A 38 1.45 2.93 6.98
CA LEU A 38 2.33 1.91 7.54
C LEU A 38 1.60 1.07 8.61
N ASP A 39 0.94 1.72 9.57
CA ASP A 39 0.21 1.04 10.65
C ASP A 39 -0.91 0.14 10.10
N PHE A 40 -1.66 0.62 9.09
CA PHE A 40 -2.70 -0.17 8.45
C PHE A 40 -2.13 -1.35 7.66
N THR A 41 -0.95 -1.18 7.05
CA THR A 41 -0.24 -2.30 6.40
C THR A 41 0.18 -3.35 7.44
N LYS A 42 0.62 -2.93 8.63
CA LYS A 42 0.96 -3.83 9.72
C LYS A 42 -0.24 -4.58 10.27
N LEU A 43 -1.43 -3.97 10.34
CA LEU A 43 -2.66 -4.68 10.69
C LEU A 43 -2.97 -5.80 9.70
N PHE A 44 -2.85 -5.52 8.40
CA PHE A 44 -2.96 -6.52 7.34
C PHE A 44 -1.94 -7.67 7.52
N LEU A 45 -0.65 -7.35 7.72
CA LEU A 45 0.40 -8.36 7.88
C LEU A 45 0.23 -9.19 9.16
N SER A 46 -0.21 -8.55 10.25
CA SER A 46 -0.51 -9.19 11.52
C SER A 46 -1.64 -10.19 11.36
N GLU A 47 -2.76 -9.82 10.73
CA GLU A 47 -3.83 -10.77 10.47
C GLU A 47 -3.36 -11.88 9.53
N LEU A 48 -2.61 -11.56 8.47
CA LEU A 48 -2.08 -12.55 7.54
C LEU A 48 -1.19 -13.60 8.23
N SER A 49 -0.45 -13.19 9.27
CA SER A 49 0.45 -14.07 10.04
C SER A 49 -0.26 -15.18 10.82
N HIS A 50 -1.58 -15.05 11.01
CA HIS A 50 -2.39 -16.09 11.66
C HIS A 50 -2.74 -17.26 10.71
N TYR A 51 -2.47 -17.11 9.42
CA TYR A 51 -2.78 -18.12 8.41
C TYR A 51 -1.51 -18.89 8.01
N ASP A 52 -1.65 -20.21 7.90
CA ASP A 52 -0.59 -21.07 7.37
C ASP A 52 -0.56 -21.02 5.84
N ILE A 53 0.07 -19.96 5.31
CA ILE A 53 0.23 -19.74 3.87
C ILE A 53 1.70 -19.49 3.52
N ASN A 54 2.12 -20.00 2.36
CA ASN A 54 3.45 -19.76 1.83
C ASN A 54 3.43 -18.56 0.87
N VAL A 55 3.60 -17.35 1.42
CA VAL A 55 3.63 -16.10 0.64
C VAL A 55 5.02 -15.48 0.73
N GLU A 56 5.63 -15.26 -0.43
CA GLU A 56 6.80 -14.41 -0.60
C GLU A 56 6.39 -13.04 -1.15
N PHE A 57 6.87 -11.97 -0.53
CA PHE A 57 6.60 -10.60 -0.93
C PHE A 57 7.69 -10.00 -1.81
N LEU A 58 7.28 -9.13 -2.73
CA LEU A 58 8.14 -8.22 -3.47
C LEU A 58 7.69 -6.80 -3.12
N THR A 59 8.57 -5.98 -2.56
CA THR A 59 8.23 -4.66 -2.01
C THR A 59 9.19 -3.55 -2.47
N GLY A 60 8.81 -2.29 -2.23
CA GLY A 60 9.70 -1.13 -2.32
C GLY A 60 10.48 -0.89 -1.02
N PRO A 61 11.54 -0.06 -1.09
CA PRO A 61 12.42 0.22 0.04
C PRO A 61 11.75 1.11 1.10
N ASP A 62 12.20 0.98 2.34
CA ASP A 62 11.80 1.81 3.47
C ASP A 62 10.27 1.92 3.61
N GLY A 63 9.74 3.13 3.77
CA GLY A 63 8.31 3.40 3.90
C GLY A 63 7.43 2.95 2.73
N LEU A 64 8.00 2.56 1.58
CA LEU A 64 7.25 1.99 0.44
C LEU A 64 6.81 0.53 0.66
N GLY A 65 7.19 -0.08 1.78
CA GLY A 65 6.61 -1.35 2.27
C GLY A 65 7.61 -2.23 3.02
N GLU A 66 8.91 -2.07 2.79
CA GLU A 66 9.96 -2.80 3.51
C GLU A 66 9.87 -2.58 5.04
N GLU A 67 9.64 -1.34 5.48
CA GLU A 67 9.46 -1.03 6.91
C GLU A 67 8.33 -1.83 7.55
N ALA A 68 7.23 -2.09 6.82
CA ALA A 68 6.12 -2.88 7.32
C ALA A 68 6.54 -4.35 7.48
N LEU A 69 7.18 -4.91 6.45
CA LEU A 69 7.55 -6.33 6.38
C LEU A 69 8.67 -6.70 7.36
N LYS A 70 9.56 -5.77 7.73
CA LYS A 70 10.63 -6.00 8.71
C LYS A 70 10.15 -6.47 10.07
N GLU A 71 8.91 -6.18 10.45
CA GLU A 71 8.33 -6.56 11.75
C GLU A 71 7.67 -7.95 11.73
N PHE A 72 7.65 -8.63 10.58
CA PHE A 72 6.99 -9.93 10.40
C PHE A 72 7.94 -10.95 9.75
N ASN A 73 7.68 -12.23 9.99
CA ASN A 73 8.52 -13.33 9.49
C ASN A 73 8.15 -13.81 8.08
N PHE A 74 7.66 -12.91 7.21
CA PHE A 74 7.41 -13.27 5.82
C PHE A 74 8.70 -13.19 5.00
N PRO A 75 8.97 -14.12 4.07
CA PRO A 75 10.05 -13.94 3.11
C PRO A 75 9.72 -12.78 2.17
N TYR A 76 10.69 -11.88 1.95
CA TYR A 76 10.49 -10.77 1.02
C TYR A 76 11.77 -10.36 0.28
N LYS A 77 11.58 -9.74 -0.88
CA LYS A 77 12.60 -9.09 -1.71
C LYS A 77 12.28 -7.61 -1.86
N VAL A 78 13.31 -6.76 -1.83
CA VAL A 78 13.18 -5.31 -1.96
C VAL A 78 13.71 -4.84 -3.31
N ILE A 79 12.88 -4.13 -4.08
CA ILE A 79 13.29 -3.44 -5.30
C ILE A 79 13.81 -2.05 -4.94
N LYS A 80 15.12 -1.93 -4.74
CA LYS A 80 15.82 -0.67 -4.45
C LYS A 80 15.91 0.23 -5.69
N HIS A 81 14.78 0.74 -6.16
CA HIS A 81 14.69 1.63 -7.32
C HIS A 81 15.07 3.09 -7.00
N ARG A 82 15.17 3.43 -5.71
CA ARG A 82 15.63 4.73 -5.20
C ARG A 82 16.07 4.62 -3.75
N GLU A 83 16.71 5.69 -3.26
CA GLU A 83 16.89 5.96 -1.84
C GLU A 83 15.71 6.79 -1.32
N VAL A 84 15.18 6.43 -0.15
CA VAL A 84 14.04 7.11 0.48
C VAL A 84 14.54 7.86 1.71
N GLU A 85 14.63 9.18 1.58
CA GLU A 85 14.97 10.05 2.70
C GLU A 85 13.73 10.41 3.51
N GLN A 86 13.95 10.91 4.73
CA GLN A 86 12.90 11.47 5.57
C GLN A 86 12.87 12.99 5.37
N ARG A 87 11.69 13.55 5.15
CA ARG A 87 11.47 14.99 5.20
C ARG A 87 10.61 15.36 6.39
N GLU A 88 10.88 16.50 7.00
CA GLU A 88 10.12 17.02 8.13
C GLU A 88 9.23 18.18 7.69
N VAL A 89 7.94 18.08 8.00
CA VAL A 89 6.93 19.09 7.65
C VAL A 89 6.18 19.44 8.92
N PHE A 90 6.33 20.67 9.42
CA PHE A 90 5.75 21.13 10.69
C PHE A 90 6.00 20.17 11.87
N GLY A 91 7.21 19.62 11.98
CA GLY A 91 7.60 18.68 13.04
C GLY A 91 7.13 17.23 12.83
N VAL A 92 6.46 16.92 11.71
CA VAL A 92 6.06 15.56 11.33
C VAL A 92 7.02 15.01 10.27
N LYS A 93 7.68 13.90 10.59
CA LYS A 93 8.55 13.18 9.65
C LYS A 93 7.72 12.29 8.74
N ILE A 94 7.94 12.42 7.44
CA ILE A 94 7.31 11.60 6.41
C ILE A 94 8.37 11.15 5.39
N PRO A 95 8.24 9.95 4.80
CA PRO A 95 9.11 9.55 3.70
C PRO A 95 8.96 10.49 2.50
N ASP A 96 10.08 10.92 1.92
CA ASP A 96 10.09 11.77 0.72
C ASP A 96 9.82 10.94 -0.54
N THR A 97 8.55 10.58 -0.68
CA THR A 97 8.04 9.76 -1.79
C THR A 97 7.00 10.54 -2.59
N THR A 98 6.87 10.14 -3.84
CA THR A 98 5.97 10.73 -4.81
C THR A 98 5.17 9.63 -5.50
N LYS A 99 4.07 10.01 -6.16
CA LYS A 99 3.34 9.09 -7.04
C LYS A 99 4.21 8.45 -8.13
N LYS A 100 5.28 9.12 -8.57
CA LYS A 100 6.20 8.57 -9.58
C LYS A 100 6.90 7.31 -9.04
N ASP A 101 7.27 7.31 -7.77
CA ASP A 101 7.93 6.18 -7.13
C ASP A 101 6.98 4.97 -7.06
N THR A 102 5.73 5.19 -6.65
CA THR A 102 4.66 4.18 -6.69
C THR A 102 4.49 3.59 -8.10
N LYS A 103 4.42 4.44 -9.14
CA LYS A 103 4.24 3.98 -10.53
C LYS A 103 5.45 3.20 -11.06
N VAL A 104 6.67 3.66 -10.76
CA VAL A 104 7.90 2.96 -11.15
C VAL A 104 7.97 1.60 -10.47
N LEU A 105 7.66 1.54 -9.17
CA LEU A 105 7.67 0.31 -8.41
C LEU A 105 6.64 -0.70 -8.95
N ALA A 106 5.42 -0.26 -9.23
CA ALA A 106 4.38 -1.09 -9.83
C ALA A 106 4.80 -1.69 -11.17
N ARG A 107 5.42 -0.89 -12.06
CA ARG A 107 5.97 -1.37 -13.35
C ARG A 107 7.06 -2.41 -13.16
N LEU A 108 7.97 -2.21 -12.19
CA LEU A 108 9.07 -3.14 -11.93
C LEU A 108 8.60 -4.46 -11.29
N MET A 109 7.41 -4.47 -10.68
CA MET A 109 6.78 -5.63 -10.06
C MET A 109 5.86 -6.41 -10.99
N LYS A 110 5.20 -5.76 -11.96
CA LYS A 110 4.03 -6.33 -12.66
C LYS A 110 4.29 -7.73 -13.22
N ASP A 111 5.43 -7.96 -13.87
CA ASP A 111 5.75 -9.25 -14.50
C ASP A 111 6.34 -10.29 -13.54
N LYS A 112 6.51 -9.92 -12.26
CA LYS A 112 7.15 -10.75 -11.24
C LYS A 112 6.17 -11.25 -10.19
N VAL A 113 4.94 -10.72 -10.17
CA VAL A 113 3.95 -11.01 -9.11
C VAL A 113 2.65 -11.52 -9.70
N ASP A 114 1.92 -12.29 -8.89
CA ASP A 114 0.61 -12.85 -9.26
C ASP A 114 -0.53 -11.86 -8.95
N VAL A 115 -0.34 -11.07 -7.91
CA VAL A 115 -1.24 -10.02 -7.44
C VAL A 115 -0.41 -8.89 -6.83
N LEU A 116 -0.88 -7.64 -6.97
CA LEU A 116 -0.25 -6.48 -6.38
C LEU A 116 -1.18 -5.87 -5.32
N LEU A 117 -0.77 -5.94 -4.06
CA LEU A 117 -1.42 -5.27 -2.95
C LEU A 117 -0.86 -3.88 -2.75
N PHE A 118 -1.71 -2.95 -2.37
CA PHE A 118 -1.25 -1.61 -2.03
C PHE A 118 -1.98 -1.00 -0.83
N ALA A 119 -1.25 -0.33 0.04
CA ALA A 119 -1.83 0.51 1.09
C ALA A 119 -1.92 1.95 0.60
N GLY A 120 -3.14 2.44 0.40
CA GLY A 120 -3.37 3.71 -0.27
C GLY A 120 -4.81 4.18 -0.26
N GLY A 121 -5.07 5.26 -0.98
CA GLY A 121 -6.42 5.70 -1.35
C GLY A 121 -6.66 5.58 -2.86
N ASP A 122 -7.79 6.09 -3.35
CA ASP A 122 -8.17 5.99 -4.76
C ASP A 122 -7.11 6.55 -5.74
N GLY A 123 -6.38 7.60 -5.34
CA GLY A 123 -5.26 8.13 -6.11
C GLY A 123 -4.14 7.11 -6.32
N THR A 124 -3.73 6.41 -5.24
CA THR A 124 -2.75 5.32 -5.30
C THR A 124 -3.25 4.18 -6.17
N ALA A 125 -4.53 3.79 -6.02
CA ALA A 125 -5.14 2.74 -6.82
C ALA A 125 -5.08 3.07 -8.32
N ARG A 126 -5.47 4.29 -8.67
CA ARG A 126 -5.40 4.80 -10.05
C ARG A 126 -3.97 4.80 -10.58
N ASP A 127 -3.02 5.31 -9.81
CA ASP A 127 -1.61 5.36 -10.23
C ASP A 127 -1.04 3.97 -10.52
N ILE A 128 -1.33 2.99 -9.66
CA ILE A 128 -0.90 1.60 -9.85
C ILE A 128 -1.59 0.99 -11.07
N TYR A 129 -2.92 1.12 -11.17
CA TYR A 129 -3.71 0.54 -12.26
C TYR A 129 -3.29 1.08 -13.63
N GLU A 130 -3.01 2.39 -13.73
CA GLU A 130 -2.43 3.01 -14.93
C GLU A 130 -0.98 2.56 -15.19
N ALA A 131 -0.22 2.21 -14.16
CA ALA A 131 1.19 1.84 -14.31
C ALA A 131 1.40 0.39 -14.78
N ILE A 132 0.46 -0.50 -14.49
CA ILE A 132 0.52 -1.94 -14.83
C ILE A 132 -0.30 -2.32 -16.07
N ASP A 133 -0.87 -1.33 -16.78
CA ASP A 133 -1.69 -1.53 -17.98
C ASP A 133 -2.82 -2.58 -17.82
N LYS A 134 -3.36 -2.70 -16.60
CA LYS A 134 -4.44 -3.64 -16.24
C LYS A 134 -4.08 -5.12 -16.37
N GLU A 135 -2.81 -5.47 -16.42
CA GLU A 135 -2.35 -6.85 -16.67
C GLU A 135 -2.42 -7.76 -15.44
N LYS A 136 -2.48 -7.18 -14.23
CA LYS A 136 -2.44 -7.92 -12.97
C LYS A 136 -3.58 -7.51 -12.03
N PRO A 137 -4.15 -8.47 -11.27
CA PRO A 137 -5.06 -8.17 -10.18
C PRO A 137 -4.40 -7.22 -9.17
N ILE A 138 -5.18 -6.24 -8.71
CA ILE A 138 -4.78 -5.34 -7.63
C ILE A 138 -5.77 -5.42 -6.48
N LEU A 139 -5.26 -5.34 -5.24
CA LEU A 139 -6.07 -5.34 -4.03
C LEU A 139 -5.62 -4.20 -3.11
N GLY A 140 -6.55 -3.30 -2.79
CA GLY A 140 -6.29 -2.17 -1.92
C GLY A 140 -6.46 -2.54 -0.44
N ILE A 141 -5.41 -2.30 0.36
CA ILE A 141 -5.46 -2.25 1.82
C ILE A 141 -5.98 -0.86 2.21
N PRO A 142 -7.14 -0.76 2.85
CA PRO A 142 -7.77 0.52 3.13
C PRO A 142 -6.99 1.33 4.18
N THR A 143 -6.60 2.57 3.91
CA THR A 143 -5.87 3.44 4.89
C THR A 143 -6.64 4.67 5.38
N GLY A 144 -7.94 4.78 5.10
CA GLY A 144 -8.76 5.98 5.39
C GLY A 144 -10.28 5.74 5.36
N VAL A 145 -11.07 6.82 5.42
CA VAL A 145 -12.54 6.78 5.65
C VAL A 145 -13.41 6.88 4.39
N LYS A 146 -12.82 6.95 3.19
CA LYS A 146 -13.56 7.13 1.92
C LYS A 146 -12.94 6.28 0.80
N MET A 147 -13.08 4.97 0.88
CA MET A 147 -12.72 4.07 -0.22
C MET A 147 -13.99 3.38 -0.69
N PHE A 148 -14.60 3.97 -1.72
CA PHE A 148 -15.81 3.46 -2.35
C PHE A 148 -15.50 2.74 -3.68
N SER A 149 -14.21 2.67 -4.04
CA SER A 149 -13.75 1.92 -5.21
C SER A 149 -13.74 0.43 -4.89
N GLY A 150 -14.31 -0.39 -5.79
CA GLY A 150 -14.41 -1.85 -5.63
C GLY A 150 -13.07 -2.61 -5.57
N VAL A 151 -11.95 -1.88 -5.67
CA VAL A 151 -10.59 -2.41 -5.53
C VAL A 151 -10.16 -2.60 -4.07
N PHE A 152 -10.80 -1.93 -3.11
CA PHE A 152 -10.42 -2.00 -1.71
C PHE A 152 -11.16 -3.10 -0.96
N ALA A 153 -10.44 -3.75 -0.05
CA ALA A 153 -11.08 -4.53 1.01
C ALA A 153 -11.83 -3.60 1.98
N THR A 154 -12.77 -4.17 2.74
CA THR A 154 -13.54 -3.47 3.77
C THR A 154 -12.70 -3.07 4.98
N SER A 155 -11.63 -3.81 5.27
CA SER A 155 -10.65 -3.56 6.33
C SER A 155 -9.28 -4.15 5.96
N PRO A 156 -8.18 -3.76 6.64
CA PRO A 156 -6.89 -4.42 6.46
C PRO A 156 -6.94 -5.94 6.73
N GLU A 157 -7.73 -6.35 7.71
CA GLU A 157 -7.93 -7.75 8.08
C GLU A 157 -8.69 -8.51 6.96
N ASP A 158 -9.70 -7.88 6.37
CA ASP A 158 -10.41 -8.45 5.22
C ASP A 158 -9.52 -8.52 3.98
N ALA A 159 -8.59 -7.58 3.78
CA ALA A 159 -7.58 -7.70 2.72
C ALA A 159 -6.68 -8.93 2.93
N ALA A 160 -6.31 -9.25 4.18
CA ALA A 160 -5.53 -10.44 4.50
C ALA A 160 -6.31 -11.72 4.17
N ARG A 161 -7.58 -11.79 4.58
CA ARG A 161 -8.48 -12.90 4.23
C ARG A 161 -8.65 -13.07 2.73
N LEU A 162 -8.84 -11.96 1.99
CA LEU A 162 -8.94 -11.99 0.54
C LEU A 162 -7.66 -12.51 -0.12
N LEU A 163 -6.48 -12.13 0.39
CA LEU A 163 -5.22 -12.69 -0.10
C LEU A 163 -5.12 -14.19 0.17
N VAL A 164 -5.52 -14.65 1.37
CA VAL A 164 -5.56 -16.09 1.69
C VAL A 164 -6.46 -16.84 0.70
N GLU A 165 -7.67 -16.34 0.44
CA GLU A 165 -8.58 -16.98 -0.52
C GLU A 165 -8.06 -16.90 -1.96
N PHE A 166 -7.34 -15.84 -2.33
CA PHE A 166 -6.65 -15.75 -3.62
C PHE A 166 -5.55 -16.83 -3.73
N THR A 167 -4.73 -17.04 -2.70
CA THR A 167 -3.68 -18.08 -2.71
C THR A 167 -4.24 -19.50 -2.80
N LYS A 168 -5.48 -19.71 -2.33
CA LYS A 168 -6.21 -20.99 -2.47
C LYS A 168 -6.92 -21.14 -3.82
N GLY A 169 -6.97 -20.09 -4.65
CA GLY A 169 -7.71 -20.08 -5.92
C GLY A 169 -9.22 -19.85 -5.79
N ASN A 170 -9.69 -19.42 -4.62
CA ASN A 170 -11.12 -19.21 -4.32
C ASN A 170 -11.59 -17.77 -4.58
N ALA A 171 -10.67 -16.82 -4.77
CA ALA A 171 -11.02 -15.43 -5.00
C ALA A 171 -11.52 -15.20 -6.44
N LYS A 172 -12.63 -14.47 -6.58
CA LYS A 172 -13.17 -14.06 -7.87
C LYS A 172 -12.53 -12.75 -8.34
N LEU A 173 -11.98 -12.74 -9.55
CA LEU A 173 -11.52 -11.53 -10.20
C LEU A 173 -12.69 -10.76 -10.81
N VAL A 174 -12.66 -9.44 -10.66
CA VAL A 174 -13.65 -8.51 -11.23
C VAL A 174 -12.91 -7.43 -12.03
N GLU A 175 -13.47 -7.05 -13.18
CA GLU A 175 -12.92 -6.04 -14.10
C GLU A 175 -13.59 -4.67 -13.93
#